data_AF-A0A703T386-F1
#
_entry.id   AF-A0A703T386-F1
#
_cell.length_a   1.000
_cell.length_b   1.000
_cell.length_c   1.000
_cell.angle_alpha   90.00
_cell.angle_beta   90.00
_cell.angle_gamma   90.00
#
_symmetry.space_group_name_H-M   'P 1'
#
loop_
_entity.id
_entity.type
_entity.pdbx_description
1 polymer ?
#
loop_
_entity_poly.entity_id
_entity_poly.type
_entity_poly.pdbx_seq_one_letter_code
_entity_poly.pdbx_strand_id
1 'polypeptide(L)'
;LQLIGKMLRQRDVEPIRQALDKLKNRHNQQVVLFHKLEHLRDRLIVEGDDAVAEVLTLWPHADRQQLRSLIRNAKKEKEGNKPPKSARQIFQYLRELAENEG
;
A
#
# COMPACT_ATOMS: atom_id res chain seq x y z
N LEU A 1 20.91 58.55 -9.11
CA LEU A 1 21.35 57.75 -7.93
C LEU A 1 20.15 56.92 -7.49
N GLN A 2 19.93 55.79 -8.17
CA GLN A 2 20.30 54.42 -7.76
C GLN A 2 19.41 53.91 -6.60
N LEU A 3 18.35 53.16 -6.91
CA LEU A 3 18.33 51.68 -7.05
C LEU A 3 18.40 50.94 -5.69
N ILE A 4 17.35 51.04 -4.87
CA ILE A 4 17.08 50.07 -3.80
C ILE A 4 15.59 49.69 -3.80
N GLY A 5 15.11 49.19 -4.94
CA GLY A 5 13.74 48.72 -5.08
C GLY A 5 13.56 47.65 -6.15
N LYS A 6 14.64 46.98 -6.55
CA LYS A 6 14.61 46.09 -7.73
C LYS A 6 15.54 44.87 -7.65
N MET A 7 15.75 44.33 -6.45
CA MET A 7 16.43 43.03 -6.26
C MET A 7 15.59 42.03 -5.43
N LEU A 8 14.26 42.13 -5.52
CA LEU A 8 13.30 41.13 -5.00
C LEU A 8 12.53 40.46 -6.13
N ARG A 9 13.18 40.19 -7.26
CA ARG A 9 12.62 39.33 -8.30
C ARG A 9 13.68 38.31 -8.74
N GLN A 10 13.23 37.06 -8.82
CA GLN A 10 13.89 35.91 -9.44
C GLN A 10 15.03 35.28 -8.64
N ARG A 11 14.64 34.52 -7.60
CA ARG A 11 15.25 33.21 -7.40
C ARG A 11 14.14 32.20 -7.17
N ASP A 12 14.01 31.32 -8.14
CA ASP A 12 13.01 30.27 -8.29
C ASP A 12 12.77 29.50 -6.98
N VAL A 13 11.58 29.68 -6.40
CA VAL A 13 11.06 28.78 -5.35
C VAL A 13 10.25 27.62 -5.98
N GLU A 14 10.15 27.58 -7.31
CA GLU A 14 9.44 26.53 -8.06
C GLU A 14 10.04 25.12 -7.87
N PRO A 15 11.37 24.89 -7.83
CA PRO A 15 11.91 23.54 -7.71
C PRO A 15 11.54 22.88 -6.38
N ILE A 16 11.51 23.66 -5.29
CA ILE A 16 11.17 23.15 -3.95
C ILE A 16 9.67 22.83 -3.87
N ARG A 17 8.81 23.68 -4.43
CA ARG A 17 7.35 23.43 -4.47
C ARG A 17 7.02 22.20 -5.31
N GLN A 18 7.62 22.05 -6.50
CA GLN A 18 7.42 20.87 -7.33
C GLN A 18 7.96 19.59 -6.68
N ALA A 19 9.12 19.65 -6.01
CA ALA A 19 9.65 18.51 -5.26
C ALA A 19 8.73 18.14 -4.08
N LEU A 20 8.19 19.13 -3.37
CA LEU A 20 7.24 18.91 -2.28
C LEU A 20 5.91 18.33 -2.79
N ASP A 21 5.39 18.80 -3.92
CA ASP A 21 4.16 18.28 -4.51
C ASP A 21 4.35 16.86 -5.04
N LYS A 22 5.50 16.55 -5.66
CA LYS A 22 5.87 15.17 -6.03
C LYS A 22 5.98 14.27 -4.79
N LEU A 23 6.59 14.76 -3.71
CA LEU A 23 6.71 14.02 -2.45
C LEU A 23 5.33 13.78 -1.81
N LYS A 24 4.47 14.80 -1.77
CA LYS A 24 3.09 14.69 -1.28
C LYS A 24 2.27 13.70 -2.12
N ASN A 25 2.39 13.76 -3.45
CA ASN A 25 1.72 12.82 -4.34
C ASN A 25 2.19 11.38 -4.09
N ARG A 26 3.50 11.16 -3.93
CA ARG A 26 4.07 9.84 -3.59
C ARG A 26 3.62 9.35 -2.22
N HIS A 27 3.52 10.23 -1.22
CA HIS A 27 3.01 9.87 0.10
C HIS A 27 1.52 9.49 0.03
N ASN A 28 0.71 10.29 -0.65
CA ASN A 28 -0.71 10.00 -0.87
C ASN A 28 -0.92 8.68 -1.60
N GLN A 29 -0.10 8.37 -2.62
CA GLN A 29 -0.13 7.10 -3.33
C GLN A 29 0.18 5.91 -2.41
N GLN A 30 1.18 6.04 -1.52
CA GLN A 30 1.50 5.00 -0.54
C GLN A 30 0.37 4.78 0.47
N VAL A 31 -0.27 5.85 0.95
CA VAL A 31 -1.43 5.76 1.86
C VAL A 31 -2.61 5.06 1.17
N VAL A 32 -2.90 5.44 -0.07
CA VAL A 32 -3.96 4.79 -0.86
C VAL A 32 -3.66 3.31 -1.09
N LEU A 33 -2.42 2.97 -1.45
CA LEU A 33 -2.01 1.58 -1.63
C LEU A 33 -2.15 0.80 -0.32
N PHE A 34 -1.68 1.36 0.80
CA PHE A 34 -1.81 0.74 2.12
C PHE A 34 -3.26 0.36 2.42
N HIS A 35 -4.21 1.29 2.28
CA HIS A 35 -5.62 1.00 2.54
C HIS A 35 -6.23 0.00 1.55
N LYS A 36 -5.81 0.01 0.28
CA LYS A 36 -6.22 -1.04 -0.67
C LYS A 36 -5.77 -2.43 -0.22
N LEU A 37 -4.53 -2.56 0.24
CA LEU A 37 -3.98 -3.82 0.73
C LEU A 37 -4.67 -4.27 2.03
N GLU A 38 -5.01 -3.34 2.93
CA GLU A 38 -5.81 -3.66 4.13
C GLU A 38 -7.20 -4.19 3.77
N HIS A 39 -7.89 -3.52 2.85
CA HIS A 39 -9.20 -3.95 2.39
C HIS A 39 -9.15 -5.35 1.74
N LEU A 40 -8.13 -5.59 0.90
CA LEU A 40 -7.93 -6.88 0.26
C LEU A 40 -7.62 -7.99 1.27
N ARG A 41 -6.77 -7.72 2.28
CA ARG A 41 -6.54 -8.63 3.41
C ARG A 41 -7.86 -9.01 4.09
N ASP A 42 -8.68 -8.03 4.42
CA ASP A 42 -9.93 -8.26 5.16
C ASP A 42 -10.90 -9.09 4.32
N ARG A 43 -11.01 -8.80 3.01
CA ARG A 43 -11.78 -9.61 2.07
C ARG A 43 -11.27 -11.03 1.96
N LEU A 44 -9.95 -11.25 1.84
CA LEU A 44 -9.36 -12.60 1.82
C LEU A 44 -9.72 -13.40 3.07
N ILE A 45 -9.74 -12.76 4.25
CA ILE A 45 -10.11 -13.42 5.50
C ILE A 45 -11.62 -13.72 5.56
N VAL A 46 -12.48 -12.92 4.93
CA VAL A 46 -13.94 -13.15 4.92
C VAL A 46 -14.32 -14.14 3.81
N GLU A 47 -14.05 -13.77 2.57
CA GLU A 47 -14.49 -14.44 1.33
C GLU A 47 -13.64 -15.70 1.03
N GLY A 48 -12.38 -15.74 1.46
CA GLY A 48 -11.52 -16.89 1.25
C GLY A 48 -11.14 -17.08 -0.22
N ASP A 49 -11.52 -18.23 -0.80
CA ASP A 49 -11.04 -18.66 -2.12
C ASP A 49 -11.49 -17.76 -3.27
N ASP A 50 -12.67 -17.12 -3.13
CA ASP A 50 -13.20 -16.21 -4.14
C ASP A 50 -12.30 -14.97 -4.26
N ALA A 51 -11.88 -14.39 -3.14
CA ALA A 51 -10.93 -13.27 -3.11
C ALA A 51 -9.51 -13.66 -3.54
N VAL A 52 -9.12 -14.94 -3.41
CA VAL A 52 -7.82 -15.42 -3.89
C VAL A 52 -7.74 -15.37 -5.42
N ALA A 53 -8.85 -15.58 -6.13
CA ALA A 53 -8.87 -15.46 -7.59
C ALA A 53 -8.57 -14.02 -8.06
N GLU A 54 -9.09 -13.03 -7.35
CA GLU A 54 -8.80 -11.61 -7.61
C GLU A 54 -7.31 -11.28 -7.38
N VAL A 55 -6.74 -11.77 -6.27
CA VAL A 55 -5.30 -11.60 -5.99
C VAL A 55 -4.43 -12.18 -7.11
N LEU A 56 -4.80 -13.34 -7.65
CA LEU A 56 -4.04 -13.99 -8.73
C LEU A 56 -4.29 -13.35 -10.10
N THR A 57 -5.36 -12.59 -10.25
CA THR A 57 -5.61 -11.76 -11.44
C THR A 57 -4.72 -10.53 -11.42
N LEU A 58 -4.55 -9.92 -10.23
CA LEU A 58 -3.64 -8.79 -10.04
C LEU A 58 -2.18 -9.22 -10.07
N TRP A 59 -1.84 -10.34 -9.41
CA TRP A 59 -0.49 -10.88 -9.29
C TRP A 59 -0.46 -12.36 -9.70
N PRO A 60 -0.28 -12.67 -11.00
CA PRO A 60 -0.28 -14.06 -11.51
C PRO A 60 0.79 -14.96 -10.89
N HIS A 61 1.86 -14.36 -10.38
CA HIS A 61 2.98 -15.06 -9.73
C HIS A 61 2.76 -15.33 -8.24
N ALA A 62 1.66 -14.85 -7.65
CA ALA A 62 1.38 -15.08 -6.24
C ALA A 62 1.16 -16.57 -5.94
N ASP A 63 1.65 -17.01 -4.77
CA ASP A 63 1.51 -18.37 -4.30
C ASP A 63 0.10 -18.57 -3.70
N ARG A 64 -0.76 -19.19 -4.50
CA ARG A 64 -2.12 -19.56 -4.11
C ARG A 64 -2.17 -20.40 -2.83
N GLN A 65 -1.25 -21.35 -2.65
CA GLN A 65 -1.27 -22.26 -1.51
C GLN A 65 -0.85 -21.55 -0.22
N GLN A 66 0.16 -20.69 -0.30
CA GLN A 66 0.57 -19.83 0.81
C GLN A 66 -0.58 -18.93 1.27
N LEU A 67 -1.25 -18.24 0.34
CA LEU A 67 -2.41 -17.38 0.66
C LEU A 67 -3.53 -18.16 1.34
N ARG A 68 -3.93 -19.30 0.77
CA ARG A 68 -4.98 -20.15 1.38
C ARG A 68 -4.61 -20.62 2.78
N SER A 69 -3.33 -20.96 3.01
CA SER A 69 -2.85 -21.34 4.33
C SER A 69 -2.97 -20.21 5.35
N LEU A 70 -2.49 -19.01 4.98
CA LEU A 70 -2.58 -17.82 5.81
C LEU A 70 -4.03 -17.42 6.12
N ILE A 71 -4.93 -17.49 5.13
CA ILE A 71 -6.36 -17.20 5.30
C ILE A 71 -6.99 -18.15 6.31
N ARG A 72 -6.77 -19.46 6.18
CA ARG A 72 -7.31 -20.45 7.13
C ARG A 72 -6.81 -20.20 8.56
N ASN A 73 -5.53 -19.86 8.71
CA ASN A 73 -4.96 -19.55 10.00
C ASN A 73 -5.54 -18.27 10.59
N ALA A 74 -5.73 -17.22 9.78
CA ALA A 74 -6.36 -15.97 10.21
C ALA A 74 -7.82 -16.16 10.64
N LYS A 75 -8.59 -16.99 9.94
CA LYS A 75 -9.95 -17.38 10.35
C LYS A 75 -9.95 -18.06 11.72
N LYS A 76 -9.09 -19.07 11.91
CA LYS A 76 -8.94 -19.78 13.20
C LYS A 76 -8.48 -18.87 14.34
N GLU A 77 -7.57 -17.94 14.06
CA GLU A 77 -7.11 -16.95 15.05
C GLU A 77 -8.27 -16.04 15.48
N LYS A 78 -9.06 -15.56 14.52
CA LYS A 78 -10.23 -14.70 14.78
C LYS A 78 -11.30 -15.42 15.58
N GLU A 79 -11.66 -16.65 15.19
CA GLU A 79 -12.64 -17.48 15.89
C GLU A 79 -12.19 -17.81 17.33
N GLY A 80 -10.89 -18.01 17.52
CA GLY A 80 -10.31 -18.31 18.83
C GLY A 80 -9.96 -17.09 19.67
N ASN A 81 -10.33 -15.86 19.27
CA ASN A 81 -9.92 -14.61 19.91
C ASN A 81 -8.40 -14.50 20.16
N LYS A 82 -7.61 -15.06 19.25
CA LYS A 82 -6.15 -15.04 19.31
C LYS A 82 -5.60 -13.76 18.64
N PRO A 83 -4.37 -13.35 18.98
CA PRO A 83 -3.70 -12.25 18.28
C PRO A 83 -3.68 -12.50 16.76
N PRO A 84 -3.95 -11.48 15.92
CA PRO A 84 -4.15 -11.65 14.47
C PRO A 84 -2.81 -11.69 13.72
N LYS A 85 -1.98 -12.69 14.03
CA LYS A 85 -0.66 -12.88 13.43
C LYS A 85 -0.77 -13.15 11.94
N SER A 86 -1.65 -14.07 11.55
CA SER A 86 -1.80 -14.47 10.15
C SER A 86 -2.38 -13.34 9.30
N ALA A 87 -3.27 -12.51 9.86
CA ALA A 87 -3.76 -11.31 9.16
C ALA A 87 -2.63 -10.30 8.86
N ARG A 88 -1.69 -10.10 9.81
CA ARG A 88 -0.49 -9.27 9.57
C ARG A 88 0.42 -9.87 8.50
N GLN A 89 0.58 -11.20 8.47
CA GLN A 89 1.36 -11.88 7.45
C GLN A 89 0.72 -11.79 6.06
N ILE A 90 -0.61 -11.85 5.95
CA ILE A 90 -1.33 -11.60 4.68
C ILE A 90 -1.02 -10.18 4.18
N PHE A 91 -1.11 -9.16 5.05
CA PHE A 91 -0.80 -7.79 4.66
C PHE A 91 0.65 -7.63 4.15
N GLN A 92 1.61 -8.21 4.88
CA GLN A 92 3.03 -8.19 4.48
C GLN A 92 3.23 -8.84 3.12
N TYR A 93 2.63 -10.01 2.90
CA TYR A 93 2.71 -10.72 1.63
C TYR A 93 2.11 -9.92 0.46
N LEU A 94 0.93 -9.33 0.65
CA LEU A 94 0.31 -8.48 -0.37
C LEU A 94 1.14 -7.23 -0.67
N ARG A 95 1.80 -6.66 0.36
CA ARG A 95 2.71 -5.52 0.17
C ARG A 95 3.94 -5.92 -0.64
N GLU A 96 4.55 -7.07 -0.35
CA GLU A 96 5.68 -7.60 -1.13
C GLU A 96 5.29 -7.82 -2.59
N LEU A 97 4.10 -8.36 -2.87
CA LEU A 97 3.61 -8.50 -4.24
C LEU A 97 3.46 -7.14 -4.95
N ALA A 98 2.85 -6.16 -4.27
CA ALA A 98 2.66 -4.82 -4.82
C ALA A 98 3.98 -4.06 -5.05
N GLU A 99 4.98 -4.28 -4.19
CA GLU A 99 6.32 -3.68 -4.30
C GLU A 99 7.15 -4.32 -5.42
N ASN A 100 6.95 -5.61 -5.69
CA ASN A 100 7.68 -6.35 -6.74
C ASN A 100 7.12 -6.14 -8.17
N GLU A 101 5.93 -5.54 -8.31
CA GLU A 101 5.35 -5.19 -9.62
C GLU A 101 5.63 -3.74 -10.08
N GLY A 102 6.17 -2.89 -9.22
CA GLY A 102 6.50 -1.49 -9.54
C GLY A 102 7.92 -1.31 -10.08
#